data_AF-A0AAJ2IFP3-F1
#
_entry.id   AF-A0AAJ2IFP3-F1
#
_cell.length_a   1.000
_cell.length_b   1.000
_cell.length_c   1.000
_cell.angle_alpha   90.00
_cell.angle_beta   90.00
_cell.angle_gamma   90.00
#
_symmetry.space_group_name_H-M   'P 1'
#
loop_
_entity.id
_entity.type
_entity.pdbx_description
1 polymer ?
#
loop_
_entity_poly.entity_id
_entity_poly.type
_entity_poly.pdbx_seq_one_letter_code
_entity_poly.pdbx_strand_id
1 'polypeptide(L)'
;MPTEETAENPPPQPPVSTLDAFASVVLGLVHAVLALITIAVAGLTVFVTDACAYEECGSPVWTEVAIGVGIGSAVVLVAVSVTLVVRRVRRGLPAWPAAAWCCAIQLAMIFVVLEIGIQAGTLD
;
A
#
# COMPACT_ATOMS: atom_id res chain seq x y z
N MET A 1 -51.84 -1.30 -23.54
CA MET A 1 -50.48 -1.04 -24.06
C MET A 1 -49.52 -0.96 -22.88
N PRO A 2 -48.65 -1.96 -22.67
CA PRO A 2 -47.43 -1.77 -21.92
C PRO A 2 -46.24 -1.67 -22.89
N THR A 3 -45.51 -0.57 -22.85
CA THR A 3 -44.22 -0.44 -23.53
C THR A 3 -43.21 -1.27 -22.75
N GLU A 4 -42.77 -2.40 -23.32
CA GLU A 4 -41.56 -3.08 -22.88
C GLU A 4 -40.40 -2.09 -23.01
N GLU A 5 -39.97 -1.57 -21.86
CA GLU A 5 -38.72 -0.85 -21.71
C GLU A 5 -37.61 -1.88 -21.98
N THR A 6 -37.14 -1.94 -23.23
CA THR A 6 -35.93 -2.67 -23.60
C THR A 6 -34.82 -2.16 -22.71
N ALA A 7 -34.44 -2.96 -21.72
CA ALA A 7 -33.23 -2.77 -20.94
C ALA A 7 -32.05 -2.78 -21.92
N GLU A 8 -31.65 -1.58 -22.35
CA GLU A 8 -30.53 -1.38 -23.25
C GLU A 8 -29.29 -1.93 -22.54
N ASN A 9 -28.76 -3.03 -23.05
CA ASN A 9 -27.51 -3.58 -22.53
C ASN A 9 -26.46 -2.48 -22.62
N PRO A 10 -25.75 -2.17 -21.51
CA PRO A 10 -24.74 -1.13 -21.54
C PRO A 10 -23.74 -1.45 -22.66
N PRO A 11 -23.30 -0.43 -23.43
CA PRO A 11 -22.46 -0.65 -24.60
C PRO A 11 -21.21 -1.43 -24.19
N PRO A 12 -20.71 -2.33 -25.08
CA PRO A 12 -19.47 -3.06 -24.84
C PRO A 12 -18.37 -2.07 -24.46
N GLN A 13 -17.83 -2.22 -23.26
CA GLN A 13 -16.80 -1.32 -22.79
C GLN A 13 -15.56 -1.48 -23.69
N PRO A 14 -14.89 -0.36 -24.05
CA PRO A 14 -13.72 -0.43 -24.91
C PRO A 14 -12.66 -1.33 -24.24
N PRO A 15 -11.92 -2.14 -25.02
CA PRO A 15 -10.82 -2.94 -24.48
C PRO A 15 -9.84 -2.04 -23.74
N VAL A 16 -9.40 -2.48 -22.56
CA VAL A 16 -8.40 -1.78 -21.75
C VAL A 16 -7.22 -1.43 -22.64
N SER A 17 -6.91 -0.14 -22.74
CA SER A 17 -5.79 0.34 -23.55
C SER A 17 -4.50 -0.33 -23.07
N THR A 18 -3.67 -0.82 -24.00
CA THR A 18 -2.36 -1.41 -23.70
C THR A 18 -1.52 -0.51 -22.78
N LEU A 19 -1.68 0.81 -22.91
CA LEU A 19 -1.03 1.80 -22.07
C LEU A 19 -1.53 1.77 -20.61
N ASP A 20 -2.84 1.62 -20.39
CA ASP A 20 -3.42 1.52 -19.04
C ASP A 20 -3.01 0.21 -18.36
N ALA A 21 -2.98 -0.89 -19.12
CA ALA A 21 -2.49 -2.17 -18.63
C ALA A 21 -1.01 -2.09 -18.25
N PHE A 22 -0.16 -1.53 -19.11
CA PHE A 22 1.26 -1.34 -18.83
C PHE A 22 1.48 -0.45 -17.60
N ALA A 23 0.83 0.71 -17.53
CA ALA A 23 0.95 1.63 -16.40
C ALA A 23 0.49 0.97 -15.09
N SER A 24 -0.61 0.22 -15.11
CA SER A 24 -1.12 -0.49 -13.93
C SER A 24 -0.16 -1.58 -13.45
N VAL A 25 0.46 -2.32 -14.37
CA VAL A 25 1.47 -3.35 -14.03
C VAL A 25 2.72 -2.71 -13.43
N VAL A 26 3.26 -1.65 -14.06
CA VAL A 26 4.44 -0.94 -13.56
C VAL A 26 4.16 -0.35 -12.17
N LEU A 27 3.03 0.32 -11.99
CA LEU A 27 2.63 0.86 -10.68
C LEU A 27 2.43 -0.26 -9.65
N GLY A 28 1.89 -1.41 -10.05
CA GLY A 28 1.80 -2.59 -9.18
C GLY A 28 3.16 -3.11 -8.71
N LEU A 29 4.14 -3.19 -9.62
CA LEU A 29 5.51 -3.58 -9.27
C LEU A 29 6.16 -2.56 -8.33
N VAL A 30 6.00 -1.27 -8.62
CA VAL A 30 6.47 -0.19 -7.74
C VAL A 30 5.84 -0.30 -6.36
N HIS A 31 4.53 -0.55 -6.29
CA HIS A 31 3.84 -0.71 -5.02
C HIS A 31 4.37 -1.92 -4.22
N ALA A 32 4.60 -3.05 -4.88
CA ALA A 32 5.20 -4.23 -4.23
C ALA A 32 6.60 -3.92 -3.66
N VAL A 33 7.44 -3.18 -4.41
CA VAL A 33 8.75 -2.74 -3.91
C VAL A 33 8.60 -1.79 -2.71
N LEU A 34 7.69 -0.83 -2.76
CA LEU A 34 7.43 0.09 -1.64
C LEU A 34 6.93 -0.64 -0.40
N ALA A 35 6.08 -1.67 -0.57
CA ALA A 35 5.63 -2.52 0.53
C ALA A 35 6.80 -3.28 1.17
N LEU A 36 7.70 -3.85 0.36
CA LEU A 36 8.91 -4.51 0.85
C LEU A 36 9.84 -3.53 1.58
N ILE A 37 10.02 -2.32 1.07
CA ILE A 37 10.79 -1.27 1.75
C ILE A 37 10.16 -0.94 3.10
N THR A 38 8.83 -0.82 3.16
CA THR A 38 8.11 -0.54 4.42
C THR A 38 8.33 -1.63 5.45
N ILE A 39 8.25 -2.90 5.05
CA ILE A 39 8.52 -4.05 5.91
C ILE A 39 9.98 -4.05 6.36
N ALA A 40 10.93 -3.76 5.45
CA ALA A 40 12.34 -3.69 5.78
C ALA A 40 12.64 -2.58 6.81
N VAL A 41 12.09 -1.36 6.60
CA VAL A 41 12.21 -0.25 7.55
C VAL A 41 11.62 -0.64 8.90
N ALA A 42 10.44 -1.26 8.92
CA ALA A 42 9.80 -1.73 10.14
C ALA A 42 10.59 -2.83 10.86
N GLY A 43 11.31 -3.70 10.16
CA GLY A 43 12.17 -4.71 10.76
C GLY A 43 13.52 -4.15 11.24
N LEU A 44 14.06 -3.15 10.54
CA LEU A 44 15.31 -2.50 10.92
C LEU A 44 15.21 -1.76 12.26
N THR A 45 14.03 -1.31 12.68
CA THR A 45 13.84 -0.71 14.01
C THR A 45 14.24 -1.67 15.14
N VAL A 46 14.00 -2.99 14.97
CA VAL A 46 14.41 -4.03 15.94
C VAL A 46 15.92 -4.07 16.09
N PHE A 47 16.65 -4.05 14.98
CA PHE A 47 18.11 -4.11 15.00
C PHE A 47 18.76 -2.86 15.58
N VAL A 48 18.14 -1.69 15.37
CA VAL A 48 18.60 -0.44 15.99
C VAL A 48 18.41 -0.48 17.50
N THR A 49 17.30 -1.02 18.00
CA THR A 49 17.06 -1.15 19.45
C THR A 49 17.97 -2.18 20.12
N ASP A 50 18.42 -3.22 19.40
CA ASP A 50 19.34 -4.24 19.93
C ASP A 50 20.77 -3.70 20.15
N ALA A 51 21.16 -2.62 19.45
CA ALA A 51 22.44 -1.96 19.66
C ALA A 51 22.56 -1.28 21.04
N CYS A 52 21.44 -1.08 21.74
CA CYS A 52 21.40 -0.56 23.11
C CYS A 52 21.66 -1.64 24.19
N ALA A 53 22.40 -2.70 23.86
CA ALA A 53 22.59 -3.93 24.63
C ALA A 53 22.98 -3.83 26.13
N TYR A 54 23.14 -2.62 26.70
CA TYR A 54 23.43 -2.41 28.13
C TYR A 54 22.63 -1.28 28.81
N GLU A 55 21.76 -0.54 28.11
CA GLU A 55 20.88 0.48 28.70
C GLU A 55 19.46 0.36 28.10
N GLU A 56 18.41 0.63 28.90
CA GLU A 56 17.06 0.70 28.33
C GLU A 56 16.99 1.89 27.37
N CYS A 57 16.98 1.65 26.07
CA CYS A 57 16.71 2.68 25.06
C CYS A 57 15.22 2.64 24.69
N GLY A 58 14.53 3.72 25.03
CA GLY A 58 13.15 3.96 24.60
C GLY A 58 12.14 2.95 25.16
N SER A 59 10.86 3.14 24.82
CA SER A 59 9.81 2.23 25.25
C SER A 59 9.64 1.09 24.23
N PRO A 60 9.67 -0.20 24.65
CA PRO A 60 9.54 -1.34 23.75
C PRO A 60 8.18 -1.37 23.01
N VAL A 61 7.18 -0.68 23.56
CA VAL A 61 5.85 -0.53 22.94
C VAL A 61 5.94 0.18 21.58
N TRP A 62 6.82 1.15 21.42
CA TRP A 62 6.95 1.89 20.15
C TRP A 62 7.56 1.04 19.04
N THR A 63 8.47 0.12 19.38
CA THR A 63 9.03 -0.85 18.44
C THR A 63 7.95 -1.84 17.95
N GLU A 64 7.15 -2.38 18.87
CA GLU A 64 6.05 -3.28 18.50
C GLU A 64 5.00 -2.58 17.64
N VAL A 65 4.67 -1.33 17.96
CA VAL A 65 3.79 -0.48 17.15
C VAL A 65 4.39 -0.22 15.77
N ALA A 66 5.68 0.11 15.66
CA ALA A 66 6.34 0.35 14.37
C ALA A 66 6.27 -0.89 13.46
N ILE A 67 6.53 -2.08 14.03
CA ILE A 67 6.46 -3.36 13.31
C ILE A 67 5.02 -3.65 12.88
N GLY A 68 4.08 -3.56 13.82
CA GLY A 68 2.67 -3.86 13.56
C GLY A 68 2.08 -2.93 12.50
N VAL A 69 2.34 -1.62 12.61
CA VAL A 69 1.92 -0.62 11.63
C VAL A 69 2.61 -0.83 10.29
N GLY A 70 3.92 -1.07 10.27
CA GLY A 70 4.67 -1.24 9.04
C GLY A 70 4.28 -2.48 8.24
N ILE A 71 4.23 -3.65 8.89
CA ILE A 71 3.85 -4.91 8.23
C ILE A 71 2.36 -4.89 7.89
N GLY A 72 1.52 -4.48 8.85
CA GLY A 72 0.07 -4.45 8.66
C GLY A 72 -0.35 -3.52 7.52
N SER A 73 0.19 -2.30 7.47
CA SER A 73 -0.13 -1.36 6.39
C SER A 73 0.36 -1.84 5.03
N ALA A 74 1.58 -2.38 4.93
CA ALA A 74 2.10 -2.92 3.68
C ALA A 74 1.21 -4.04 3.13
N VAL A 75 0.80 -5.00 3.97
CA VAL A 75 -0.06 -6.11 3.54
C VAL A 75 -1.44 -5.61 3.11
N VAL A 76 -2.07 -4.76 3.93
CA VAL A 76 -3.42 -4.24 3.67
C VAL A 76 -3.43 -3.38 2.41
N LEU A 77 -2.46 -2.49 2.22
CA LEU A 77 -2.40 -1.60 1.06
C LEU A 77 -2.18 -2.38 -0.23
N VAL A 78 -1.31 -3.40 -0.24
CA VAL A 78 -1.16 -4.29 -1.41
C VAL A 78 -2.47 -4.99 -1.74
N ALA A 79 -3.17 -5.56 -0.74
CA ALA A 79 -4.45 -6.21 -0.95
C ALA A 79 -5.53 -5.25 -1.51
N VAL A 80 -5.59 -4.03 -0.98
CA VAL A 80 -6.48 -2.97 -1.46
C VAL A 80 -6.14 -2.58 -2.89
N SER A 81 -4.86 -2.37 -3.19
CA SER A 81 -4.39 -2.02 -4.53
C SER A 81 -4.78 -3.07 -5.57
N VAL A 82 -4.51 -4.35 -5.30
CA VAL A 82 -4.90 -5.46 -6.18
C VAL A 82 -6.42 -5.48 -6.36
N THR A 83 -7.18 -5.34 -5.27
CA THR A 83 -8.65 -5.34 -5.32
C THR A 83 -9.20 -4.18 -6.16
N LEU A 84 -8.64 -2.98 -6.01
CA LEU A 84 -9.09 -1.79 -6.76
C LEU A 84 -8.74 -1.90 -8.25
N VAL A 85 -7.54 -2.36 -8.58
CA VAL A 85 -7.12 -2.60 -9.97
C VAL A 85 -8.03 -3.64 -10.62
N VAL A 86 -8.22 -4.80 -10.01
CA VAL A 86 -9.10 -5.86 -10.53
C VAL A 86 -10.53 -5.37 -10.71
N ARG A 87 -11.07 -4.62 -9.73
CA ARG A 87 -12.43 -4.06 -9.83
C ARG A 87 -12.56 -3.05 -10.96
N ARG A 88 -11.56 -2.18 -11.17
CA ARG A 88 -11.57 -1.17 -12.24
C ARG A 88 -11.43 -1.80 -13.61
N VAL A 89 -10.51 -2.76 -13.78
CA VAL A 89 -10.36 -3.55 -15.00
C VAL A 89 -11.66 -4.27 -15.37
N ARG A 90 -12.32 -4.93 -14.39
CA ARG A 90 -13.62 -5.58 -14.61
C ARG A 90 -14.74 -4.62 -15.00
N ARG A 91 -14.64 -3.36 -14.59
CA ARG A 91 -15.60 -2.29 -14.92
C ARG A 91 -15.18 -1.47 -16.14
N GLY A 92 -14.14 -1.89 -16.88
CA GLY A 92 -13.53 -1.18 -18.01
C GLY A 92 -13.14 0.28 -17.72
N LEU A 93 -12.87 0.58 -16.45
CA LEU A 93 -12.38 1.88 -15.99
C LEU A 93 -10.85 1.87 -15.96
N PRO A 94 -10.19 3.03 -16.17
CA PRO A 94 -8.74 3.13 -16.07
C PRO A 94 -8.27 2.73 -14.67
N ALA A 95 -7.36 1.75 -14.61
CA ALA A 95 -6.88 1.18 -13.36
C ALA A 95 -5.65 1.91 -12.79
N TRP A 96 -4.88 2.57 -13.65
CA TRP A 96 -3.67 3.30 -13.27
C TRP A 96 -3.85 4.34 -12.14
N PRO A 97 -4.96 5.12 -12.04
CA PRO A 97 -5.08 6.14 -11.00
C PRO A 97 -5.21 5.54 -9.60
N ALA A 98 -5.85 4.36 -9.50
CA ALA A 98 -5.99 3.67 -8.23
C ALA A 98 -4.65 3.10 -7.76
N ALA A 99 -3.87 2.52 -8.67
CA ALA A 99 -2.54 2.03 -8.35
C ALA A 99 -1.60 3.17 -7.93
N ALA A 100 -1.64 4.31 -8.63
CA ALA A 100 -0.84 5.49 -8.29
C ALA A 100 -1.18 6.04 -6.90
N TRP A 101 -2.47 6.10 -6.54
CA TRP A 101 -2.90 6.54 -5.21
C TRP A 101 -2.40 5.60 -4.11
N CYS A 102 -2.44 4.28 -4.33
CA CYS A 102 -1.89 3.31 -3.39
C CYS A 102 -0.38 3.47 -3.21
N CYS A 103 0.39 3.72 -4.28
CA CYS A 103 1.81 4.03 -4.17
C CYS A 103 2.06 5.29 -3.32
N ALA A 104 1.27 6.34 -3.52
CA ALA A 104 1.39 7.58 -2.75
C ALA A 104 1.12 7.36 -1.25
N ILE A 105 0.09 6.58 -0.91
CA ILE A 105 -0.16 6.21 0.49
C ILE A 105 0.98 5.36 1.05
N GLN A 106 1.49 4.39 0.28
CA GLN A 106 2.60 3.53 0.75
C GLN A 106 3.86 4.35 1.04
N LEU A 107 4.17 5.36 0.21
CA LEU A 107 5.24 6.30 0.47
C LEU A 107 5.03 7.06 1.79
N ALA A 108 3.82 7.56 2.04
CA ALA A 108 3.50 8.21 3.31
C ALA A 108 3.66 7.25 4.50
N MET A 109 3.28 5.98 4.35
CA MET A 109 3.44 4.96 5.41
C MET A 109 4.91 4.70 5.74
N ILE A 110 5.82 4.75 4.77
CA ILE A 110 7.27 4.62 5.03
C ILE A 110 7.73 5.73 5.99
N PHE A 111 7.32 6.97 5.76
CA PHE A 111 7.64 8.09 6.66
C PHE A 111 7.01 7.90 8.04
N VAL A 112 5.74 7.48 8.12
CA VAL A 112 5.08 7.22 9.41
C VAL A 112 5.83 6.16 10.21
N VAL A 113 6.20 5.03 9.58
CA VAL A 113 6.93 3.96 10.26
C VAL A 113 8.31 4.44 10.71
N LEU A 114 8.99 5.26 9.90
CA LEU A 114 10.28 5.84 10.26
C LEU A 114 10.17 6.74 11.49
N GLU A 115 9.18 7.62 11.54
CA GLU A 115 8.93 8.51 12.68
C GLU A 115 8.61 7.72 13.96
N ILE A 116 7.78 6.68 13.87
CA ILE A 116 7.50 5.79 15.02
C ILE A 116 8.80 5.08 15.46
N GLY A 117 9.62 4.63 14.50
CA GLY A 117 10.90 4.00 14.77
C GLY A 117 11.91 4.92 15.47
N ILE A 118 11.92 6.21 15.14
CA ILE A 118 12.78 7.21 15.81
C ILE A 118 12.35 7.38 17.27
N GLN A 119 11.03 7.42 17.56
CA GLN A 119 10.52 7.50 18.93
C GLN A 119 10.89 6.26 19.78
N ALA A 120 11.23 5.13 19.16
CA ALA A 120 11.72 3.96 19.86
C ALA A 120 13.21 4.07 20.27
N GLY A 121 14.00 4.95 19.65
CA GLY A 121 15.46 5.01 19.80
C GLY A 121 16.03 6.19 20.60
N THR A 122 15.22 7.20 20.95
CA THR A 122 15.71 8.39 21.68
C THR A 122 15.04 8.51 23.03
N LEU A 123 15.79 8.25 24.10
CA LEU A 123 15.52 8.86 25.40
C LEU A 123 16.24 10.21 25.41
N ASP A 124 15.47 11.29 25.40
CA ASP A 124 15.94 12.51 26.08
C ASP A 124 16.00 12.24 27.59
#